data_AF-A0A7S1HQR8-F1
#
_entry.id   AF-A0A7S1HQR8-F1
#
_cell.length_a   1.000
_cell.length_b   1.000
_cell.length_c   1.000
_cell.angle_alpha   90.00
_cell.angle_beta   90.00
_cell.angle_gamma   90.00
#
_symmetry.space_group_name_H-M   'P 1'
#
loop_
_entity.id
_entity.type
_entity.pdbx_description
1 polymer ?
#
loop_
_entity_poly.entity_id
_entity_poly.type
_entity_poly.pdbx_seq_one_letter_code
_entity_poly.pdbx_strand_id
1 'polypeptide(L)'
;FWERIGELADAERYLKAVERGEEKIKRLEMIVEIIEKKLNQYQNPWRDLGFTYGPSKGKAYNLEEDRFLLCMTHKLGYGAWDELKAEVRKNWLFRFDWFIKSRTPQELGRRVDTLIRLVEKEA
;
A
#
# COMPACT_ATOMS: atom_id res chain seq x y z
N PHE A 1 29.43 -9.69 -14.51
CA PHE A 1 28.73 -8.43 -14.83
C PHE A 1 29.34 -7.28 -14.02
N TRP A 2 29.21 -7.29 -12.70
CA TRP A 2 29.75 -6.23 -11.82
C TRP A 2 31.26 -5.97 -11.92
N GLU A 3 32.08 -7.00 -12.15
CA GLU A 3 33.54 -6.86 -12.30
C GLU A 3 33.99 -6.25 -13.63
N ARG A 4 33.13 -6.25 -14.66
CA ARG A 4 33.48 -5.81 -16.04
C ARG A 4 32.52 -4.77 -16.61
N ILE A 5 31.61 -4.23 -15.79
CA ILE A 5 30.59 -3.28 -16.24
C ILE A 5 31.22 -1.99 -16.79
N GLY A 6 32.41 -1.60 -16.29
CA GLY A 6 33.15 -0.42 -16.77
C GLY A 6 33.67 -0.52 -18.20
N GLU A 7 33.63 -1.71 -18.84
CA GLU A 7 34.00 -1.88 -20.25
C GLU A 7 32.86 -1.49 -21.21
N LEU A 8 31.65 -1.24 -20.70
CA LEU A 8 30.48 -0.82 -21.49
C LEU A 8 30.40 0.70 -21.59
N ALA A 9 30.20 1.23 -22.80
CA ALA A 9 30.01 2.67 -23.03
C ALA A 9 28.79 3.26 -22.27
N ASP A 10 27.77 2.43 -22.02
CA ASP A 10 26.53 2.80 -21.32
C ASP A 10 26.47 2.27 -19.88
N ALA A 11 27.62 1.90 -19.29
CA ALA A 11 27.71 1.31 -17.94
C ALA A 11 26.93 2.08 -16.87
N GLU A 12 27.05 3.41 -16.86
CA GLU A 12 26.41 4.29 -15.89
C GLU A 12 24.88 4.27 -16.00
N ARG A 13 24.34 4.12 -17.22
CA ARG A 13 22.89 4.03 -17.46
C ARG A 13 22.33 2.71 -16.90
N TYR A 14 23.04 1.60 -17.11
CA TYR A 14 22.63 0.31 -16.59
C TYR A 14 22.77 0.26 -15.06
N LEU A 15 23.84 0.82 -14.50
CA LEU A 15 24.03 0.92 -13.05
C LEU A 15 22.87 1.68 -12.38
N LYS A 16 22.54 2.87 -12.90
CA LYS A 16 21.40 3.66 -12.41
C LYS A 16 20.06 2.94 -12.58
N ALA A 17 19.89 2.13 -13.62
CA ALA A 17 18.68 1.33 -13.79
C ALA A 17 18.56 0.22 -12.73
N VAL A 18 19.67 -0.43 -12.41
CA VAL A 18 19.72 -1.44 -11.33
C VAL A 18 19.49 -0.79 -9.97
N GLU A 19 20.17 0.31 -9.65
CA GLU A 19 19.98 1.05 -8.40
C GLU A 19 18.52 1.47 -8.20
N ARG A 20 17.87 1.99 -9.24
CA ARG A 20 16.42 2.32 -9.20
C ARG A 20 15.53 1.10 -9.02
N GLY A 21 15.94 -0.06 -9.54
CA GLY A 21 15.25 -1.33 -9.34
C GLY A 21 15.33 -1.79 -7.89
N GLU A 22 16.54 -1.77 -7.33
CA GLU A 22 16.79 -2.13 -5.92
C GLU A 22 16.10 -1.18 -4.95
N GLU A 23 16.10 0.13 -5.22
CA GLU A 23 15.41 1.12 -4.38
C GLU A 23 13.89 0.86 -4.35
N LYS A 24 13.29 0.44 -5.47
CA LYS A 24 11.88 0.04 -5.50
C LYS A 24 11.62 -1.22 -4.69
N ILE A 25 12.49 -2.22 -4.80
CA ILE A 25 12.35 -3.48 -4.04
C ILE A 25 12.45 -3.20 -2.54
N LYS A 26 13.48 -2.46 -2.11
CA LYS A 26 13.65 -2.05 -0.71
C LYS A 26 12.45 -1.29 -0.17
N ARG A 27 11.87 -0.40 -0.99
CA ARG A 27 10.67 0.33 -0.60
C ARG A 27 9.47 -0.58 -0.41
N LEU A 28 9.29 -1.58 -1.27
CA LEU A 28 8.20 -2.55 -1.13
C LEU A 28 8.35 -3.38 0.15
N GLU A 29 9.56 -3.87 0.44
CA GLU A 29 9.87 -4.59 1.68
C GLU A 29 9.56 -3.74 2.91
N MET A 30 10.04 -2.49 2.92
CA MET A 30 9.77 -1.54 4.00
C MET A 30 8.26 -1.32 4.22
N ILE A 31 7.48 -1.15 3.14
CA ILE A 31 6.03 -0.98 3.24
C ILE A 31 5.37 -2.21 3.88
N VAL A 32 5.77 -3.41 3.48
CA VAL A 32 5.25 -4.66 4.05
C VAL A 32 5.53 -4.73 5.55
N GLU A 33 6.77 -4.45 5.96
CA GLU A 33 7.17 -4.44 7.37
C GLU A 33 6.38 -3.41 8.20
N ILE A 34 6.16 -2.21 7.66
CA ILE A 34 5.38 -1.16 8.34
C ILE A 34 3.94 -1.62 8.57
N ILE A 35 3.30 -2.18 7.53
CA ILE A 35 1.92 -2.66 7.63
C ILE A 35 1.85 -3.81 8.63
N GLU A 36 2.75 -4.78 8.54
CA GLU A 36 2.80 -5.93 9.45
C GLU A 36 2.98 -5.49 10.91
N LYS A 37 3.94 -4.58 11.17
CA LYS A 37 4.17 -4.01 12.50
C LYS A 37 2.92 -3.32 13.04
N LYS A 38 2.17 -2.61 12.20
CA LYS A 38 0.92 -1.95 12.61
C LYS A 38 -0.19 -2.96 12.89
N LEU A 39 -0.38 -3.98 12.05
CA LEU A 39 -1.42 -4.99 12.23
C LEU A 39 -1.17 -5.83 13.49
N ASN A 40 0.09 -6.14 13.80
CA ASN A 40 0.50 -6.90 14.98
C ASN A 40 0.25 -6.17 16.32
N GLN A 41 -0.05 -4.87 16.29
CA GLN A 41 -0.46 -4.12 17.50
C GLN A 41 -1.88 -4.45 17.95
N TYR A 42 -2.68 -5.13 17.11
CA TYR A 42 -4.09 -5.40 17.36
C TYR A 42 -4.37 -6.91 17.37
N GLN A 43 -5.19 -7.36 18.33
CA GLN A 43 -5.67 -8.75 18.36
C GLN A 43 -6.56 -9.07 17.15
N ASN A 44 -7.40 -8.12 16.74
CA ASN A 44 -8.20 -8.22 15.52
C ASN A 44 -8.10 -6.93 14.69
N PRO A 45 -7.16 -6.86 13.73
CA PRO A 45 -6.97 -5.66 12.93
C PRO A 45 -8.16 -5.35 12.00
N TRP A 46 -9.03 -6.31 11.68
CA TRP A 46 -10.24 -6.07 10.87
C TRP A 46 -11.34 -5.33 11.62
N ARG A 47 -11.27 -5.25 12.96
CA ARG A 47 -12.26 -4.56 13.79
C ARG A 47 -11.68 -3.43 14.64
N ASP A 48 -10.42 -3.53 15.04
CA ASP A 48 -9.87 -2.67 16.08
C ASP A 48 -8.79 -1.71 15.54
N LEU A 49 -8.31 -1.91 14.30
CA LEU A 49 -7.30 -1.04 13.68
C LEU A 49 -7.83 0.41 13.56
N GLY A 50 -7.05 1.35 14.07
CA GLY A 50 -7.33 2.78 14.02
C GLY A 50 -6.24 3.54 13.26
N PHE A 51 -6.61 4.70 12.72
CA PHE A 51 -5.69 5.65 12.10
C PHE A 51 -5.80 7.02 12.77
N THR A 52 -4.67 7.65 13.00
CA THR A 52 -4.53 9.04 13.44
C THR A 52 -4.49 9.92 12.21
N TYR A 53 -5.68 10.40 11.82
CA TYR A 53 -5.78 11.29 10.68
C TYR A 53 -5.25 12.67 11.05
N GLY A 54 -4.36 13.22 10.22
CA GLY A 54 -3.96 14.62 10.31
C GLY A 54 -5.12 15.58 9.94
N PRO A 55 -4.87 16.91 9.96
CA PRO A 55 -5.89 17.94 9.70
C PRO A 55 -6.53 17.87 8.30
N SER A 56 -5.98 17.05 7.39
CA SER A 56 -6.46 16.87 6.01
C SER A 56 -7.16 15.52 5.79
N LYS A 57 -7.97 15.04 6.74
CA LYS A 57 -8.87 13.90 6.47
C LYS A 57 -9.90 14.31 5.41
N GLY A 58 -9.62 13.99 4.16
CA GLY A 58 -10.60 14.14 3.08
C GLY A 58 -11.89 13.39 3.46
N LYS A 59 -13.05 14.02 3.25
CA LYS A 59 -14.37 13.49 3.65
C LYS A 59 -14.82 12.21 2.91
N ALA A 60 -13.96 11.64 2.09
CA ALA A 60 -14.35 10.63 1.12
C ALA A 60 -14.34 9.21 1.71
N TYR A 61 -13.30 8.85 2.47
CA TYR A 61 -13.18 7.50 3.03
C TYR A 61 -13.49 7.45 4.53
N ASN A 62 -14.20 6.40 4.93
CA ASN A 62 -14.51 6.13 6.33
C ASN A 62 -13.46 5.20 6.99
N LEU A 63 -13.56 5.01 8.31
CA LEU A 63 -12.58 4.20 9.06
C LEU A 63 -12.64 2.71 8.71
N GLU A 64 -13.83 2.16 8.48
CA GLU A 64 -14.02 0.76 8.11
C GLU A 64 -13.48 0.46 6.71
N GLU A 65 -13.70 1.37 5.77
CA GLU A 65 -13.13 1.35 4.43
C GLU A 65 -11.60 1.37 4.49
N ASP A 66 -11.01 2.33 5.20
CA ASP A 66 -9.55 2.45 5.33
C ASP A 66 -8.93 1.20 5.97
N ARG A 67 -9.58 0.66 7.00
CA ARG A 67 -9.15 -0.56 7.68
C ARG A 67 -9.17 -1.75 6.74
N PHE A 68 -10.27 -1.92 6.01
CA PHE A 68 -10.38 -2.98 5.02
C PHE A 68 -9.29 -2.88 3.96
N LEU A 69 -9.04 -1.68 3.43
CA LEU A 69 -8.01 -1.46 2.41
C LEU A 69 -6.61 -1.84 2.91
N LEU A 70 -6.23 -1.44 4.12
CA LEU A 70 -4.91 -1.78 4.67
C LEU A 70 -4.78 -3.29 4.95
N CYS A 71 -5.76 -3.89 5.64
CA CYS A 71 -5.74 -5.31 5.97
C CYS A 71 -5.77 -6.20 4.72
N MET A 72 -6.57 -5.83 3.72
CA MET A 72 -6.66 -6.58 2.47
C MET A 72 -5.41 -6.40 1.61
N THR A 73 -4.79 -5.22 1.61
CA THR A 73 -3.49 -5.00 0.95
C THR A 73 -2.40 -5.88 1.57
N HIS A 74 -2.36 -6.00 2.90
CA HIS A 74 -1.43 -6.91 3.57
C HIS A 74 -1.66 -8.36 3.14
N LYS A 75 -2.92 -8.79 3.04
CA LYS A 75 -3.28 -10.16 2.66
C LYS A 75 -2.96 -10.49 1.19
N LEU A 76 -3.21 -9.55 0.27
CA LEU A 76 -3.03 -9.75 -1.17
C LEU A 76 -1.60 -9.44 -1.65
N GLY A 77 -0.87 -8.62 -0.89
CA GLY A 77 0.39 -8.03 -1.30
C GLY A 77 0.20 -6.61 -1.84
N TYR A 78 1.17 -5.74 -1.56
CA TYR A 78 1.15 -4.37 -2.04
C TYR A 78 1.27 -4.33 -3.57
N GLY A 79 0.41 -3.56 -4.24
CA GLY A 79 0.38 -3.44 -5.70
C GLY A 79 -0.72 -4.27 -6.39
N ALA A 80 -1.35 -5.22 -5.69
CA ALA A 80 -2.44 -6.06 -6.21
C ALA A 80 -3.79 -5.30 -6.23
N TRP A 81 -3.84 -4.17 -6.94
CA TRP A 81 -4.97 -3.24 -6.88
C TRP A 81 -6.24 -3.75 -7.56
N ASP A 82 -6.09 -4.55 -8.62
CA ASP A 82 -7.22 -5.16 -9.32
C ASP A 82 -7.89 -6.23 -8.46
N GLU A 83 -7.09 -7.05 -7.78
CA GLU A 83 -7.54 -8.02 -6.80
C GLU A 83 -8.19 -7.33 -5.59
N LEU A 84 -7.56 -6.26 -5.08
CA LEU A 84 -8.12 -5.44 -4.00
C LEU A 84 -9.51 -4.92 -4.37
N LYS A 85 -9.66 -4.40 -5.59
CA LYS A 85 -10.96 -3.92 -6.09
C LYS A 85 -11.98 -5.06 -6.23
N ALA A 86 -11.55 -6.24 -6.65
CA ALA A 86 -12.44 -7.41 -6.70
C ALA A 86 -12.93 -7.80 -5.29
N GLU A 87 -12.07 -7.77 -4.29
CA GLU A 87 -12.43 -8.06 -2.90
C GLU A 87 -13.36 -7.01 -2.29
N VAL A 88 -13.14 -5.72 -2.59
CA VAL A 88 -14.08 -4.64 -2.21
C VAL A 88 -15.49 -4.91 -2.74
N ARG A 89 -15.62 -5.38 -4.00
CA ARG A 89 -16.95 -5.64 -4.60
C ARG A 89 -17.66 -6.86 -4.00
N LYS A 90 -16.90 -7.88 -3.62
CA LYS A 90 -17.43 -9.13 -3.03
C LYS A 90 -17.83 -8.97 -1.57
N ASN A 91 -17.17 -8.07 -0.84
CA ASN A 91 -17.40 -7.94 0.59
C ASN A 91 -18.82 -7.40 0.89
N TRP A 92 -19.52 -8.11 1.78
CA TRP A 92 -20.86 -7.76 2.24
C TRP A 92 -20.92 -6.42 2.97
N LEU A 93 -19.84 -6.01 3.65
CA LEU A 93 -19.73 -4.72 4.34
C LEU A 93 -19.99 -3.55 3.39
N PHE A 94 -19.53 -3.66 2.14
CA PHE A 94 -19.69 -2.61 1.14
C PHE A 94 -20.93 -2.82 0.26
N ARG A 95 -21.90 -3.67 0.67
CA ARG A 95 -23.09 -3.98 -0.15
C ARG A 95 -23.79 -2.71 -0.64
N PHE A 96 -23.97 -1.73 0.25
CA PHE A 96 -24.64 -0.46 -0.03
C PHE A 96 -23.68 0.73 -0.17
N ASP A 97 -22.38 0.49 -0.03
CA ASP A 97 -21.36 1.52 -0.17
C ASP A 97 -20.96 1.66 -1.64
N TRP A 98 -21.64 2.57 -2.34
CA TRP A 98 -21.34 2.88 -3.73
C TRP A 98 -20.01 3.63 -3.90
N PHE A 99 -19.60 4.41 -2.90
CA PHE A 99 -18.42 5.27 -3.01
C PHE A 99 -17.15 4.44 -3.21
N ILE A 100 -16.89 3.49 -2.32
CA ILE A 100 -15.70 2.63 -2.41
C ILE A 100 -15.77 1.70 -3.63
N LYS A 101 -16.98 1.24 -3.99
CA LYS A 101 -17.20 0.39 -5.18
C LYS A 101 -16.96 1.11 -6.50
N SER A 102 -17.20 2.42 -6.55
CA SER A 102 -16.99 3.22 -7.76
C SER A 102 -15.52 3.55 -8.00
N ARG A 103 -14.62 3.32 -7.03
CA ARG A 103 -13.21 3.68 -7.14
C ARG A 103 -12.49 2.83 -8.17
N THR A 104 -11.51 3.42 -8.87
CA THR A 104 -10.60 2.66 -9.74
C THR A 104 -9.52 1.95 -8.90
N PRO A 105 -8.90 0.86 -9.40
CA PRO A 105 -7.77 0.22 -8.73
C PRO A 105 -6.69 1.23 -8.35
N GLN A 106 -6.42 2.19 -9.24
CA GLN A 106 -5.40 3.23 -9.04
C GLN A 106 -5.80 4.22 -7.94
N GLU A 107 -7.08 4.56 -7.81
CA GLU A 107 -7.57 5.41 -6.71
C GLU A 107 -7.50 4.70 -5.36
N LEU A 108 -7.80 3.40 -5.32
CA LEU A 108 -7.62 2.57 -4.12
C LEU A 108 -6.14 2.49 -3.74
N GLY A 109 -5.25 2.26 -4.70
CA GLY A 109 -3.80 2.28 -4.48
C GLY A 109 -3.31 3.61 -3.88
N ARG A 110 -3.73 4.76 -4.45
CA ARG A 110 -3.39 6.08 -3.88
C ARG A 110 -3.92 6.26 -2.45
N ARG A 111 -5.09 5.70 -2.14
CA ARG A 111 -5.62 5.74 -0.77
C ARG A 111 -4.76 4.92 0.17
N VAL A 112 -4.39 3.70 -0.23
CA VAL A 112 -3.48 2.83 0.52
C VAL A 112 -2.12 3.52 0.75
N ASP A 113 -1.54 4.17 -0.26
CA ASP A 113 -0.29 4.94 -0.11
C ASP A 113 -0.41 6.04 0.94
N THR A 114 -1.58 6.69 1.00
CA THR A 114 -1.88 7.71 2.00
C THR A 114 -1.96 7.09 3.39
N LEU A 115 -2.60 5.93 3.53
CA LEU A 115 -2.71 5.21 4.80
C LEU A 115 -1.34 4.74 5.31
N ILE A 116 -0.49 4.23 4.42
CA ILE A 116 0.88 3.83 4.77
C ILE A 116 1.66 5.02 5.31
N ARG A 117 1.60 6.19 4.65
CA ARG A 117 2.25 7.41 5.14
C ARG A 117 1.72 7.88 6.49
N LEU A 118 0.46 7.63 6.81
CA LEU A 118 -0.10 7.92 8.14
C LEU A 118 0.51 6.98 9.18
N VAL A 119 0.56 5.68 8.88
CA VAL A 119 1.18 4.67 9.75
C VAL A 119 2.68 4.92 9.96
N GLU A 120 3.40 5.31 8.91
CA GLU A 120 4.83 5.67 8.98
C GLU A 120 5.11 6.84 9.92
N LYS A 121 4.17 7.80 10.03
CA LYS A 121 4.31 8.94 10.92
C LYS A 121 3.91 8.64 12.37
N GLU A 122 3.14 7.58 12.59
CA GLU A 122 2.74 7.13 13.92
C GLU A 122 3.77 6.21 14.58
N ALA A 123 4.55 5.49 13.76
CA ALA A 123 5.56 4.53 14.20
C ALA A 123 6.83 5.21 14.73
#